data_AF-A0A6J6RFR8-F1
#
_entry.id   AF-A0A6J6RFR8-F1
#
_cell.length_a   1.000
_cell.length_b   1.000
_cell.length_c   1.000
_cell.angle_alpha   90.00
_cell.angle_beta   90.00
_cell.angle_gamma   90.00
#
_symmetry.space_group_name_H-M   'P 1'
#
loop_
_entity.id
_entity.type
_entity.pdbx_description
1 polymer ?
#
loop_
_entity_poly.entity_id
_entity_poly.type
_entity_poly.pdbx_seq_one_letter_code
_entity_poly.pdbx_strand_id
1 'polypeptide(L)'
;MRGGDVVPVGQLEVEVLATPGHTRHHQAFLVRPREATGAGALLSGGSLLHGTVGRTDLVDDRLTHDLARAQWDSARSLGRLDPSTRLLPTHGFGSFCASTSTCTSVGDVTLADQLSTNPVLITPRESFVSDLVAGFGPIPRYYQHMAPLNRAGAGRARPRTPHQATAEEVADAVLRGAWVVDLRARTTFADGHLPGSVSVEYGTQFATYVGWLVPWEDDIVVLADSPELLEPALRDLADLGIEGVSTRVLRPDEPLEATYRRTDWAGYREPALATARRIVVDVRQRDEWDDGHLLGAFHLPVQDVELRGADLPDGELWVHCRSGYRAGIAASLLHRMGRSVVHLDDAWERVEELSIPTTRELAA
;
A
#
# COMPACT_ATOMS: atom_id res chain seq x y z
N MET A 1 19.99 -23.34 3.12
CA MET A 1 21.27 -22.59 3.07
C MET A 1 21.49 -21.91 4.41
N ARG A 2 22.73 -21.86 4.89
CA ARG A 2 23.16 -21.23 6.15
C ARG A 2 24.04 -20.02 5.82
N GLY A 3 24.19 -19.10 6.78
CA GLY A 3 25.12 -17.99 6.64
C GLY A 3 26.55 -18.49 6.46
N GLY A 4 27.26 -17.93 5.48
CA GLY A 4 28.60 -18.34 5.06
C GLY A 4 28.63 -19.40 3.96
N ASP A 5 27.48 -19.99 3.58
CA ASP A 5 27.43 -20.88 2.42
C ASP A 5 27.76 -20.09 1.14
N VAL A 6 28.53 -20.70 0.24
CA VAL A 6 28.86 -20.14 -1.07
C VAL A 6 28.33 -21.08 -2.14
N VAL A 7 27.47 -20.56 -3.02
CA VAL A 7 26.75 -21.34 -4.03
C VAL A 7 27.16 -20.87 -5.42
N PRO A 8 27.74 -21.74 -6.27
CA PRO A 8 28.02 -21.40 -7.66
C PRO A 8 26.74 -21.42 -8.51
N VAL A 9 26.54 -20.37 -9.31
CA VAL A 9 25.42 -20.24 -10.26
C VAL A 9 25.98 -19.80 -11.62
N GLY A 10 26.33 -20.77 -12.46
CA GLY A 10 26.99 -20.49 -13.74
C GLY A 10 28.34 -19.79 -13.54
N GLN A 11 28.48 -18.58 -14.08
CA GLN A 11 29.67 -17.73 -13.92
C GLN A 11 29.66 -16.87 -12.64
N LEU A 12 28.58 -16.97 -11.85
CA LEU A 12 28.41 -16.21 -10.63
C LEU A 12 28.70 -17.08 -9.40
N GLU A 13 29.14 -16.42 -8.35
CA GLU A 13 29.26 -16.94 -7.00
C GLU A 13 28.29 -16.17 -6.10
N VAL A 14 27.47 -16.90 -5.35
CA VAL A 14 26.47 -16.34 -4.44
C VAL A 14 26.83 -16.71 -3.02
N GLU A 15 27.31 -15.74 -2.25
CA GLU A 15 27.60 -15.86 -0.83
C GLU A 15 26.33 -15.54 -0.02
N VAL A 16 25.94 -16.46 0.88
CA VAL A 16 24.77 -16.32 1.73
C VAL A 16 25.15 -15.61 3.03
N LEU A 17 24.54 -14.46 3.28
CA LEU A 17 24.77 -13.65 4.48
C LEU A 17 23.57 -13.78 5.41
N ALA A 18 23.78 -14.29 6.63
CA ALA A 18 22.72 -14.29 7.65
C ALA A 18 22.50 -12.86 8.15
N THR A 19 21.29 -12.35 7.99
CA THR A 19 20.94 -10.95 8.28
C THR A 19 19.63 -10.86 9.05
N PRO A 20 19.55 -11.45 10.27
CA PRO A 20 18.34 -11.42 11.07
C PRO A 20 17.93 -9.99 11.41
N GLY A 21 16.63 -9.77 11.45
CA GLY A 21 16.04 -8.47 11.75
C GLY A 21 14.60 -8.43 11.25
N HIS A 22 14.39 -8.02 10.00
CA HIS A 22 13.08 -8.02 9.34
C HIS A 22 12.32 -9.34 9.55
N THR A 23 13.03 -10.46 9.49
CA THR A 23 12.60 -11.72 10.09
C THR A 23 13.76 -12.40 10.83
N ARG A 24 13.46 -13.39 11.68
CA ARG A 24 14.48 -14.19 12.40
C ARG A 24 15.43 -14.97 11.48
N HIS A 25 14.95 -15.33 10.29
CA HIS A 25 15.67 -16.20 9.36
C HIS A 25 16.07 -15.46 8.08
N HIS A 26 16.00 -14.12 8.11
CA HIS A 26 16.30 -13.29 6.95
C HIS A 26 17.76 -13.52 6.50
N GLN A 27 17.94 -13.58 5.18
CA GLN A 27 19.22 -13.78 4.52
C GLN A 27 19.36 -12.72 3.41
N ALA A 28 20.58 -12.21 3.25
CA ALA A 28 20.98 -11.43 2.10
C ALA A 28 21.94 -12.27 1.24
N PHE A 29 22.05 -11.94 -0.04
CA PHE A 29 22.89 -12.69 -0.97
C PHE A 29 23.84 -11.76 -1.69
N LEU A 30 25.14 -12.02 -1.54
CA LEU A 30 26.18 -11.24 -2.18
C LEU A 30 26.66 -11.98 -3.43
N VAL A 31 26.38 -11.39 -4.58
CA VAL A 31 26.61 -11.99 -5.89
C VAL A 31 27.84 -11.37 -6.52
N ARG A 32 28.81 -12.20 -6.92
CA ARG A 32 30.04 -11.77 -7.58
C ARG A 32 30.33 -12.64 -8.81
N PRO A 33 31.00 -12.13 -9.86
CA PRO A 33 31.53 -12.98 -10.91
C PRO A 33 32.69 -13.84 -10.38
N ARG A 34 32.77 -15.12 -10.76
CA ARG A 34 33.83 -16.03 -10.26
C ARG A 34 35.24 -15.66 -10.70
N GLU A 35 35.38 -15.06 -11.87
CA GLU A 35 36.67 -14.74 -12.49
C GLU A 35 37.05 -13.26 -12.39
N ALA A 36 36.16 -12.41 -11.86
CA ALA A 36 36.41 -10.97 -11.75
C ALA A 36 36.68 -10.58 -10.30
N THR A 37 37.76 -9.82 -10.09
CA THR A 37 38.00 -9.08 -8.86
C THR A 37 37.30 -7.73 -8.99
N GLY A 38 36.06 -7.63 -8.52
CA GLY A 38 35.28 -6.40 -8.61
C GLY A 38 34.12 -6.38 -7.62
N ALA A 39 33.52 -5.19 -7.51
CA ALA A 39 32.32 -4.97 -6.71
C ALA A 39 31.21 -5.94 -7.11
N GLY A 40 30.55 -6.52 -6.12
CA GLY A 40 29.42 -7.41 -6.34
C GLY A 40 28.09 -6.67 -6.46
N ALA A 41 27.01 -7.45 -6.49
CA ALA A 41 25.66 -6.98 -6.22
C ALA A 41 25.13 -7.64 -4.95
N LEU A 42 24.60 -6.83 -4.04
CA LEU A 42 23.99 -7.30 -2.79
C LEU A 42 22.47 -7.33 -2.94
N LEU A 43 21.91 -8.53 -3.02
CA LEU A 43 20.48 -8.77 -2.85
C LEU A 43 20.18 -8.69 -1.36
N SER A 44 19.89 -7.48 -0.86
CA SER A 44 19.84 -7.18 0.58
C SER A 44 18.52 -7.58 1.26
N GLY A 45 17.48 -7.89 0.48
CA GLY A 45 16.15 -8.16 1.01
C GLY A 45 15.60 -6.97 1.82
N GLY A 46 14.98 -7.26 2.96
CA GLY A 46 14.57 -6.27 3.95
C GLY A 46 15.68 -5.85 4.91
N SER A 47 16.91 -6.39 4.80
CA SER A 47 17.99 -6.10 5.76
C SER A 47 18.57 -4.69 5.59
N LEU A 48 18.61 -4.17 4.37
CA LEU A 48 19.08 -2.82 4.07
C LEU A 48 18.34 -2.32 2.83
N LEU A 49 17.56 -1.25 3.00
CA LEU A 49 16.79 -0.61 1.93
C LEU A 49 17.45 0.74 1.60
N HIS A 50 16.99 1.41 0.53
CA HIS A 50 17.46 2.75 0.21
C HIS A 50 16.94 3.74 1.25
N GLY A 51 17.84 4.34 2.04
CA GLY A 51 17.55 5.32 3.09
C GLY A 51 16.84 4.77 4.33
N THR A 52 16.62 3.46 4.42
CA THR A 52 15.87 2.85 5.53
C THR A 52 16.17 1.35 5.67
N VAL A 53 15.39 0.65 6.51
CA VAL A 53 15.39 -0.81 6.67
C VAL A 53 13.98 -1.37 6.63
N GLY A 54 13.88 -2.69 6.46
CA GLY A 54 12.62 -3.41 6.64
C GLY A 54 12.13 -3.34 8.08
N ARG A 55 10.82 -3.24 8.24
CA ARG A 55 10.14 -3.23 9.54
C ARG A 55 10.31 -4.54 10.31
N THR A 56 10.21 -4.52 11.63
CA THR A 56 10.57 -5.67 12.50
C THR A 56 9.41 -6.19 13.34
N ASP A 57 8.21 -5.68 13.11
CA ASP A 57 6.96 -5.99 13.81
C ASP A 57 6.08 -7.03 13.10
N LEU A 58 6.45 -7.48 11.89
CA LEU A 58 5.61 -8.43 11.12
C LEU A 58 5.61 -9.87 11.64
N VAL A 59 6.55 -10.24 12.52
CA VAL A 59 6.72 -11.62 12.98
C VAL A 59 5.90 -11.89 14.24
N ASP A 60 6.11 -11.09 15.28
CA ASP A 60 5.41 -11.10 16.57
C ASP A 60 5.79 -9.82 17.31
N ASP A 61 4.80 -9.09 17.82
CA ASP A 61 4.98 -7.81 18.52
C ASP A 61 5.97 -7.89 19.69
N ARG A 62 6.05 -9.05 20.36
CA ARG A 62 6.96 -9.26 21.49
C ARG A 62 8.42 -9.27 21.07
N LEU A 63 8.69 -9.51 19.79
CA LEU A 63 10.03 -9.65 19.23
C LEU A 63 10.50 -8.38 18.55
N THR A 64 9.62 -7.41 18.36
CA THR A 64 9.86 -6.21 17.55
C THR A 64 11.16 -5.48 17.90
N HIS A 65 11.43 -5.27 19.19
CA HIS A 65 12.64 -4.59 19.66
C HIS A 65 13.90 -5.44 19.49
N ASP A 66 13.82 -6.74 19.76
CA ASP A 66 14.97 -7.65 19.61
C ASP A 66 15.33 -7.84 18.13
N LEU A 67 14.33 -7.92 17.27
CA LEU A 67 14.49 -7.93 15.83
C LEU A 67 15.02 -6.58 15.32
N ALA A 68 14.59 -5.44 15.85
CA ALA A 68 15.15 -4.13 15.51
C ALA A 68 16.64 -4.03 15.89
N ARG A 69 17.02 -4.56 17.05
CA ARG A 69 18.42 -4.65 17.49
C ARG A 69 19.26 -5.52 16.57
N ALA A 70 18.73 -6.70 16.18
CA ALA A 70 19.39 -7.60 15.23
C ALA A 70 19.49 -6.97 13.84
N GLN A 71 18.45 -6.26 13.39
CA GLN A 71 18.41 -5.53 12.13
C GLN A 71 19.53 -4.48 12.07
N TRP A 72 19.75 -3.73 13.16
CA TRP A 72 20.84 -2.77 13.26
C TRP A 72 22.21 -3.44 13.10
N ASP A 73 22.44 -4.56 13.79
CA ASP A 73 23.70 -5.31 13.69
C ASP A 73 23.92 -5.84 12.27
N SER A 74 22.89 -6.45 11.67
CA SER A 74 22.89 -7.00 10.32
C SER A 74 23.17 -5.94 9.26
N ALA A 75 22.43 -4.82 9.29
CA ALA A 75 22.59 -3.73 8.33
C ALA A 75 23.99 -3.11 8.41
N ARG A 76 24.57 -2.95 9.60
CA ARG A 76 25.95 -2.45 9.75
C ARG A 76 26.99 -3.46 9.32
N SER A 77 26.73 -4.75 9.46
CA SER A 77 27.58 -5.79 8.87
C SER A 77 27.59 -5.70 7.34
N LEU A 78 26.43 -5.49 6.71
CA LEU A 78 26.32 -5.27 5.26
C LEU A 78 27.02 -3.98 4.83
N GLY A 79 26.90 -2.90 5.60
CA GLY A 79 27.57 -1.63 5.34
C GLY A 79 29.11 -1.67 5.41
N ARG A 80 29.71 -2.76 5.91
CA ARG A 80 31.18 -2.98 5.93
C ARG A 80 31.71 -3.66 4.67
N LEU A 81 30.84 -4.12 3.78
CA LEU A 81 31.23 -4.66 2.48
C LEU A 81 31.84 -3.57 1.59
N ASP A 82 32.36 -3.97 0.42
CA ASP A 82 32.93 -3.02 -0.54
C ASP A 82 31.92 -1.90 -0.86
N PRO A 83 32.26 -0.62 -0.63
CA PRO A 83 31.34 0.51 -0.85
C PRO A 83 30.80 0.60 -2.27
N SER A 84 31.54 0.10 -3.26
CA SER A 84 31.12 0.07 -4.67
C SER A 84 30.12 -1.05 -5.01
N THR A 85 29.80 -1.92 -4.04
CA THR A 85 28.79 -2.98 -4.20
C THR A 85 27.43 -2.36 -4.49
N ARG A 86 26.78 -2.82 -5.56
CA ARG A 86 25.42 -2.40 -5.90
C ARG A 86 24.42 -2.93 -4.88
N LEU A 87 23.55 -2.06 -4.38
CA LEU A 87 22.51 -2.42 -3.42
C LEU A 87 21.20 -2.73 -4.17
N LEU A 88 20.66 -3.93 -3.97
CA LEU A 88 19.44 -4.42 -4.62
C LEU A 88 18.47 -4.94 -3.55
N PRO A 89 17.64 -4.06 -2.95
CA PRO A 89 16.64 -4.47 -1.97
C PRO A 89 15.43 -5.15 -2.62
N THR A 90 14.61 -5.87 -1.83
CA THR A 90 13.35 -6.47 -2.33
C THR A 90 12.25 -5.45 -2.58
N HIS A 91 12.25 -4.34 -1.85
CA HIS A 91 11.27 -3.28 -1.99
C HIS A 91 11.93 -1.90 -1.83
N GLY A 92 11.30 -0.89 -2.43
CA GLY A 92 11.69 0.50 -2.30
C GLY A 92 10.65 1.34 -1.54
N PHE A 93 10.79 2.65 -1.68
CA PHE A 93 9.84 3.64 -1.19
C PHE A 93 8.40 3.33 -1.62
N GLY A 94 7.43 3.56 -0.73
CA GLY A 94 6.01 3.30 -0.97
C GLY A 94 5.55 1.85 -0.71
N SER A 95 6.48 0.93 -0.41
CA SER A 95 6.12 -0.39 0.12
C SER A 95 5.80 -0.30 1.62
N PHE A 96 4.70 -0.93 2.06
CA PHE A 96 4.34 -1.06 3.48
C PHE A 96 5.37 -1.83 4.32
N CYS A 97 6.36 -2.48 3.68
CA CYS A 97 7.50 -3.13 4.34
C CYS A 97 8.63 -2.16 4.72
N ALA A 98 8.66 -0.95 4.16
CA ALA A 98 9.64 0.08 4.49
C ALA A 98 9.17 0.92 5.68
N SER A 99 10.10 1.31 6.56
CA SER A 99 9.78 1.98 7.82
C SER A 99 9.79 3.52 7.76
N THR A 100 10.41 4.12 6.74
CA THR A 100 10.47 5.58 6.56
C THR A 100 10.45 6.00 5.09
N SER A 101 9.99 7.23 4.84
CA SER A 101 9.93 7.88 3.53
C SER A 101 11.27 8.53 3.15
N THR A 102 11.97 8.04 2.11
CA THR A 102 13.19 8.69 1.57
C THR A 102 13.27 8.66 0.04
N CYS A 103 13.98 9.67 -0.51
CA CYS A 103 14.01 10.08 -1.91
C CYS A 103 14.33 9.00 -2.96
N THR A 104 13.71 9.22 -4.13
CA THR A 104 13.80 8.48 -5.39
C THR A 104 15.16 8.61 -6.07
N SER A 105 15.89 7.51 -6.16
CA SER A 105 16.70 7.24 -7.34
C SER A 105 16.58 5.76 -7.71
N VAL A 106 15.88 5.50 -8.82
CA VAL A 106 15.99 4.24 -9.56
C VAL A 106 17.29 4.35 -10.36
N GLY A 107 18.41 4.21 -9.66
CA GLY A 107 19.76 4.24 -10.21
C GLY A 107 20.59 3.07 -9.69
N ASP A 108 21.83 2.95 -10.16
CA ASP A 108 22.83 2.05 -9.59
C ASP A 108 23.24 2.54 -8.19
N VAL A 109 22.32 2.45 -7.22
CA VAL A 109 22.57 2.79 -5.81
C VAL A 109 23.56 1.77 -5.25
N THR A 110 24.57 2.27 -4.58
CA THR A 110 25.64 1.48 -3.98
C THR A 110 25.56 1.51 -2.47
N LEU A 111 26.35 0.66 -1.80
CA LEU A 111 26.51 0.75 -0.35
C LEU A 111 27.11 2.09 0.08
N ALA A 112 28.01 2.68 -0.73
CA ALA A 112 28.61 3.99 -0.45
C ALA A 112 27.53 5.08 -0.25
N ASP A 113 26.49 5.08 -1.09
CA ASP A 113 25.40 6.05 -1.03
C ASP A 113 24.61 5.97 0.29
N GLN A 114 24.61 4.81 0.94
CA GLN A 114 23.88 4.58 2.20
C GLN A 114 24.69 4.96 3.44
N LEU A 115 26.02 4.96 3.38
CA LEU A 115 26.90 5.10 4.56
C LEU A 115 26.67 6.40 5.36
N SER A 116 26.31 7.48 4.68
CA SER A 116 26.07 8.80 5.29
C SER A 116 24.60 9.21 5.38
N THR A 117 23.70 8.45 4.76
CA THR A 117 22.29 8.83 4.61
C THR A 117 21.33 7.90 5.32
N ASN A 118 21.65 6.61 5.42
CA ASN A 118 20.74 5.62 5.99
C ASN A 118 20.81 5.66 7.53
N PRO A 119 19.68 5.94 8.24
CA PRO A 119 19.65 6.08 9.69
C PRO A 119 20.29 4.90 10.45
N VAL A 120 20.16 3.67 9.95
CA VAL A 120 20.71 2.48 10.60
C VAL A 120 22.25 2.47 10.66
N LEU A 121 22.91 3.15 9.71
CA LEU A 121 24.37 3.20 9.58
C LEU A 121 24.99 4.37 10.37
N ILE A 122 24.23 5.44 10.59
CA ILE A 122 24.71 6.68 11.23
C ILE A 122 24.23 6.85 12.68
N THR A 123 23.15 6.17 13.08
CA THR A 123 22.51 6.36 14.40
C THR A 123 22.98 5.32 15.41
N PRO A 124 23.16 5.67 16.70
CA PRO A 124 23.39 4.70 17.77
C PRO A 124 22.24 3.68 17.89
N ARG A 125 22.58 2.45 18.29
CA ARG A 125 21.65 1.29 18.27
C ARG A 125 20.30 1.55 18.95
N GLU A 126 20.31 1.98 20.21
CA GLU A 126 19.04 2.10 20.95
C GLU A 126 18.18 3.30 20.49
N SER A 127 18.81 4.40 20.05
CA SER A 127 18.08 5.51 19.40
C SER A 127 17.41 5.04 18.12
N PHE A 128 18.17 4.35 17.26
CA PHE A 128 17.62 3.77 16.03
C PHE A 128 16.46 2.80 16.30
N VAL A 129 16.60 1.91 17.29
CA VAL A 129 15.54 0.96 17.64
C VAL A 129 14.29 1.69 18.09
N SER A 130 14.44 2.68 18.96
CA SER A 130 13.31 3.50 19.44
C SER A 130 12.60 4.20 18.29
N ASP A 131 13.35 4.86 17.41
CA ASP A 131 12.81 5.63 16.29
C ASP A 131 12.15 4.70 15.25
N LEU A 132 12.78 3.57 14.95
CA LEU A 132 12.26 2.57 14.02
C LEU A 132 10.91 2.02 14.51
N VAL A 133 10.84 1.61 15.77
CA VAL A 133 9.62 1.02 16.34
C VAL A 133 8.51 2.06 16.49
N ALA A 134 8.85 3.30 16.84
CA ALA A 134 7.88 4.39 16.90
C ALA A 134 7.33 4.79 15.52
N GLY A 135 8.08 4.54 14.45
CA GLY A 135 7.70 4.91 13.07
C GLY A 135 6.78 3.90 12.37
N PHE A 136 6.47 2.75 12.96
CA PHE A 136 5.64 1.74 12.29
C PHE A 136 4.18 2.19 12.15
N GLY A 137 3.74 2.25 10.90
CA GLY A 137 2.33 2.41 10.54
C GLY A 137 1.57 1.07 10.55
N PRO A 138 0.26 1.12 10.25
CA PRO A 138 -0.58 -0.07 10.20
C PRO A 138 -0.08 -1.07 9.14
N ILE A 139 -0.44 -2.35 9.32
CA ILE A 139 -0.05 -3.45 8.44
C ILE A 139 -1.28 -3.88 7.62
N PRO A 140 -1.14 -4.15 6.30
CA PRO A 140 -2.25 -4.65 5.51
C PRO A 140 -2.76 -5.98 6.05
N ARG A 141 -4.09 -6.14 6.12
CA ARG A 141 -4.73 -7.34 6.72
C ARG A 141 -4.22 -8.64 6.11
N TYR A 142 -4.00 -8.67 4.80
CA TYR A 142 -3.56 -9.88 4.10
C TYR A 142 -2.18 -10.41 4.55
N TYR A 143 -1.31 -9.58 5.15
CA TYR A 143 0.06 -9.99 5.53
C TYR A 143 0.08 -11.18 6.48
N GLN A 144 -0.90 -11.30 7.38
CA GLN A 144 -0.98 -12.42 8.33
C GLN A 144 -1.13 -13.78 7.62
N HIS A 145 -1.63 -13.80 6.39
CA HIS A 145 -1.82 -15.01 5.58
C HIS A 145 -0.60 -15.33 4.70
N MET A 146 0.25 -14.34 4.43
CA MET A 146 1.36 -14.50 3.48
C MET A 146 2.43 -15.45 3.99
N ALA A 147 2.83 -15.36 5.25
CA ALA A 147 3.87 -16.23 5.80
C ALA A 147 3.48 -17.73 5.79
N PRO A 148 2.26 -18.12 6.20
CA PRO A 148 1.77 -19.49 6.01
C PRO A 148 1.75 -19.95 4.54
N LEU A 149 1.20 -19.13 3.64
CA LEU A 149 1.10 -19.47 2.21
C LEU A 149 2.48 -19.66 1.56
N ASN A 150 3.40 -18.73 1.81
CA ASN A 150 4.77 -18.81 1.30
C ASN A 150 5.51 -20.04 1.84
N ARG A 151 5.24 -20.45 3.09
CA ARG A 151 5.83 -21.65 3.68
C ARG A 151 5.24 -22.94 3.11
N ALA A 152 3.93 -22.97 2.83
CA ALA A 152 3.28 -24.10 2.18
C ALA A 152 3.76 -24.27 0.72
N GLY A 153 4.14 -23.16 0.09
CA GLY A 153 4.54 -23.09 -1.31
C GLY A 153 3.33 -22.89 -2.20
N ALA A 154 3.28 -21.76 -2.92
CA ALA A 154 2.13 -21.36 -3.73
C ALA A 154 1.89 -22.21 -5.00
N GLY A 155 2.69 -23.26 -5.22
CA GLY A 155 2.62 -24.08 -6.43
C GLY A 155 2.91 -23.29 -7.71
N ARG A 156 2.48 -23.83 -8.86
CA ARG A 156 2.50 -23.10 -10.14
C ARG A 156 1.24 -22.25 -10.24
N ALA A 157 1.39 -21.00 -10.63
CA ALA A 157 0.27 -20.16 -11.07
C ALA A 157 -0.54 -20.93 -12.13
N ARG A 158 -1.82 -21.18 -11.85
CA ARG A 158 -2.73 -21.80 -12.81
C ARG A 158 -3.37 -20.70 -13.65
N PRO A 159 -3.51 -20.86 -14.97
CA PRO A 159 -4.30 -19.94 -15.79
C PRO A 159 -5.70 -19.84 -15.18
N ARG A 160 -6.12 -18.64 -14.79
CA ARG A 160 -7.41 -18.42 -14.16
C ARG A 160 -8.41 -18.06 -15.24
N THR A 161 -9.41 -18.91 -15.43
CA THR A 161 -10.55 -18.56 -16.26
C THR A 161 -11.51 -17.75 -15.38
N PRO A 162 -11.77 -16.47 -15.70
CA PRO A 162 -12.75 -15.69 -14.98
C PRO A 162 -14.11 -16.43 -14.94
N HIS A 163 -14.66 -16.63 -13.74
CA HIS A 163 -16.05 -17.06 -13.63
C HIS A 163 -16.94 -15.87 -13.98
N GLN A 164 -17.59 -15.90 -15.15
CA GLN A 164 -18.47 -14.82 -15.57
C GLN A 164 -19.76 -14.81 -14.73
N ALA A 165 -20.00 -13.72 -14.01
CA ALA A 165 -21.23 -13.46 -13.28
C ALA A 165 -22.20 -12.60 -14.11
N THR A 166 -23.50 -12.78 -13.89
CA THR A 166 -24.62 -12.05 -14.47
C THR A 166 -25.04 -10.83 -13.63
N ALA A 167 -26.01 -10.05 -14.13
CA ALA A 167 -26.71 -8.95 -13.42
C ALA A 167 -27.19 -9.38 -12.04
N GLU A 168 -27.99 -10.43 -12.05
CA GLU A 168 -28.63 -11.01 -10.89
C GLU A 168 -27.59 -11.59 -9.93
N GLU A 169 -26.59 -12.32 -10.42
CA GLU A 169 -25.55 -12.90 -9.56
C GLU A 169 -24.71 -11.86 -8.83
N VAL A 170 -24.46 -10.69 -9.44
CA VAL A 170 -23.77 -9.59 -8.75
C VAL A 170 -24.66 -8.95 -7.69
N ALA A 171 -25.94 -8.71 -8.00
CA ALA A 171 -26.88 -8.18 -7.02
C ALA A 171 -27.04 -9.14 -5.83
N ASP A 172 -27.17 -10.43 -6.11
CA ASP A 172 -27.24 -11.47 -5.09
C ASP A 172 -25.94 -11.58 -4.29
N ALA A 173 -24.78 -11.38 -4.93
CA ALA A 173 -23.49 -11.34 -4.25
C ALA A 173 -23.45 -10.19 -3.22
N VAL A 174 -23.88 -8.99 -3.61
CA VAL A 174 -24.01 -7.85 -2.68
C VAL A 174 -24.95 -8.19 -1.51
N LEU A 175 -26.11 -8.79 -1.79
CA LEU A 175 -27.09 -9.17 -0.75
C LEU A 175 -26.55 -10.24 0.21
N ARG A 176 -25.68 -11.13 -0.26
CA ARG A 176 -24.96 -12.11 0.58
C ARG A 176 -23.77 -11.53 1.34
N GLY A 177 -23.44 -10.25 1.13
CA GLY A 177 -22.32 -9.57 1.77
C GLY A 177 -20.97 -9.79 1.06
N ALA A 178 -20.96 -10.29 -0.17
CA ALA A 178 -19.73 -10.41 -0.96
C ALA A 178 -19.20 -9.02 -1.36
N TRP A 179 -17.88 -8.92 -1.50
CA TRP A 179 -17.22 -7.72 -1.96
C TRP A 179 -17.26 -7.63 -3.48
N VAL A 180 -18.09 -6.70 -3.98
CA VAL A 180 -18.13 -6.37 -5.39
C VAL A 180 -17.19 -5.19 -5.66
N VAL A 181 -16.01 -5.47 -6.24
CA VAL A 181 -14.94 -4.51 -6.49
C VAL A 181 -14.97 -4.06 -7.95
N ASP A 182 -15.20 -2.78 -8.19
CA ASP A 182 -15.25 -2.17 -9.51
C ASP A 182 -13.91 -1.54 -9.90
N LEU A 183 -13.34 -2.02 -11.01
CA LEU A 183 -12.03 -1.65 -11.55
C LEU A 183 -12.05 -0.36 -12.39
N ARG A 184 -13.23 0.13 -12.76
CA ARG A 184 -13.36 1.31 -13.63
C ARG A 184 -12.74 2.53 -12.98
N ALA A 185 -12.47 3.54 -13.81
CA ALA A 185 -12.03 4.84 -13.33
C ALA A 185 -12.98 5.38 -12.26
N ARG A 186 -12.43 5.91 -11.16
CA ARG A 186 -13.21 6.46 -10.03
C ARG A 186 -14.17 7.58 -10.45
N THR A 187 -13.83 8.30 -11.53
CA THR A 187 -14.70 9.31 -12.15
C THR A 187 -15.95 8.68 -12.74
N THR A 188 -15.78 7.64 -13.57
CA THR A 188 -16.87 6.86 -14.16
C THR A 188 -17.72 6.19 -13.09
N PHE A 189 -17.11 5.66 -12.03
CA PHE A 189 -17.83 5.05 -10.91
C PHE A 189 -18.73 6.06 -10.19
N ALA A 190 -18.21 7.25 -9.87
CA ALA A 190 -18.99 8.30 -9.21
C ALA A 190 -20.19 8.77 -10.04
N ASP A 191 -20.03 8.79 -11.37
CA ASP A 191 -21.08 9.19 -12.32
C ASP A 191 -22.16 8.08 -12.50
N GLY A 192 -21.82 6.82 -12.21
CA GLY A 192 -22.76 5.69 -12.22
C GLY A 192 -22.10 4.36 -11.83
N HIS A 193 -22.67 3.68 -10.83
CA HIS A 193 -22.23 2.35 -10.40
C HIS A 193 -23.38 1.46 -9.91
N LEU A 194 -23.07 0.18 -9.69
CA LEU A 194 -24.00 -0.77 -9.09
C LEU A 194 -24.09 -0.51 -7.58
N PRO A 195 -25.30 -0.36 -7.00
CA PRO A 195 -25.47 -0.21 -5.56
C PRO A 195 -24.75 -1.31 -4.77
N GLY A 196 -24.01 -0.92 -3.73
CA GLY A 196 -23.27 -1.84 -2.87
C GLY A 196 -21.89 -2.28 -3.40
N SER A 197 -21.52 -1.91 -4.62
CA SER A 197 -20.16 -2.08 -5.12
C SER A 197 -19.18 -1.05 -4.51
N VAL A 198 -17.89 -1.37 -4.55
CA VAL A 198 -16.79 -0.54 -4.05
C VAL A 198 -15.86 -0.20 -5.20
N SER A 199 -15.50 1.07 -5.34
CA SER A 199 -14.55 1.52 -6.35
C SER A 199 -13.13 1.26 -5.89
N VAL A 200 -12.39 0.43 -6.62
CA VAL A 200 -10.94 0.33 -6.51
C VAL A 200 -10.40 0.36 -7.94
N GLU A 201 -10.25 1.58 -8.47
CA GLU A 201 -9.75 1.83 -9.81
C GLU A 201 -8.47 1.03 -10.07
N TYR A 202 -8.45 0.29 -11.18
CA TYR A 202 -7.33 -0.56 -11.51
C TYR A 202 -6.07 0.28 -11.80
N GLY A 203 -4.96 -0.12 -11.18
CA GLY A 203 -3.68 0.56 -11.25
C GLY A 203 -2.66 -0.14 -10.34
N THR A 204 -1.49 0.45 -10.18
CA THR A 204 -0.36 -0.17 -9.44
C THR A 204 -0.67 -0.51 -7.98
N GLN A 205 -1.63 0.17 -7.35
CA GLN A 205 -2.00 -0.05 -5.96
C GLN A 205 -3.28 -0.89 -5.79
N PHE A 206 -3.91 -1.32 -6.87
CA PHE A 206 -5.21 -2.01 -6.87
C PHE A 206 -5.23 -3.20 -5.91
N ALA A 207 -4.39 -4.22 -6.16
CA ALA A 207 -4.39 -5.43 -5.35
C ALA A 207 -4.03 -5.14 -3.89
N THR A 208 -3.15 -4.16 -3.67
CA THR A 208 -2.77 -3.74 -2.31
C THR A 208 -3.98 -3.23 -1.54
N TYR A 209 -4.80 -2.33 -2.11
CA TYR A 209 -6.00 -1.85 -1.42
C TYR A 209 -7.08 -2.91 -1.28
N VAL A 210 -7.25 -3.81 -2.26
CA VAL A 210 -8.14 -4.97 -2.09
C VAL A 210 -7.70 -5.80 -0.88
N GLY A 211 -6.41 -6.12 -0.76
CA GLY A 211 -5.86 -6.85 0.38
C GLY A 211 -5.89 -6.10 1.73
N TRP A 212 -6.08 -4.78 1.72
CA TRP A 212 -6.31 -3.97 2.92
C TRP A 212 -7.76 -4.03 3.38
N LEU A 213 -8.69 -3.90 2.43
CA LEU A 213 -10.09 -3.60 2.70
C LEU A 213 -10.93 -4.85 2.86
N VAL A 214 -10.73 -5.82 1.97
CA VAL A 214 -11.54 -7.03 1.91
C VAL A 214 -11.08 -8.00 3.01
N PRO A 215 -11.98 -8.43 3.92
CA PRO A 215 -11.68 -9.51 4.85
C PRO A 215 -11.29 -10.79 4.09
N TRP A 216 -10.30 -11.52 4.60
CA TRP A 216 -9.67 -12.63 3.87
C TRP A 216 -10.63 -13.77 3.47
N GLU A 217 -11.67 -14.01 4.26
CA GLU A 217 -12.65 -15.08 4.04
C GLU A 217 -13.85 -14.63 3.19
N ASP A 218 -13.93 -13.35 2.83
CA ASP A 218 -15.08 -12.83 2.09
C ASP A 218 -14.95 -13.11 0.58
N ASP A 219 -16.06 -13.48 -0.05
CA ASP A 219 -16.13 -13.68 -1.49
C ASP A 219 -15.90 -12.36 -2.24
N ILE A 220 -15.10 -12.41 -3.31
CA ILE A 220 -14.82 -11.25 -4.17
C ILE A 220 -15.41 -11.45 -5.56
N VAL A 221 -16.13 -10.43 -6.02
CA VAL A 221 -16.55 -10.27 -7.42
C VAL A 221 -15.87 -9.04 -8.00
N VAL A 222 -15.10 -9.21 -9.07
CA VAL A 222 -14.43 -8.11 -9.78
C VAL A 222 -15.26 -7.66 -10.97
N LEU A 223 -15.59 -6.38 -11.05
CA LEU A 223 -16.29 -5.75 -12.17
C LEU A 223 -15.32 -4.94 -13.02
N ALA A 224 -15.41 -5.07 -14.34
CA ALA A 224 -14.69 -4.23 -15.29
C ALA A 224 -15.65 -3.77 -16.40
N ASP A 225 -15.34 -2.68 -17.10
CA ASP A 225 -15.99 -2.29 -18.34
C ASP A 225 -15.36 -2.91 -19.59
N SER A 226 -14.19 -3.53 -19.42
CA SER A 226 -13.39 -4.12 -20.49
C SER A 226 -12.78 -5.45 -20.02
N PRO A 227 -12.88 -6.54 -20.80
CA PRO A 227 -12.30 -7.83 -20.44
C PRO A 227 -10.76 -7.78 -20.33
N GLU A 228 -10.11 -6.83 -21.01
CA GLU A 228 -8.67 -6.63 -20.99
C GLU A 228 -8.13 -6.25 -19.60
N LEU A 229 -8.96 -5.66 -18.74
CA LEU A 229 -8.59 -5.31 -17.36
C LEU A 229 -8.59 -6.53 -16.41
N LEU A 230 -9.34 -7.60 -16.75
CA LEU A 230 -9.56 -8.72 -15.83
C LEU A 230 -8.30 -9.57 -15.64
N GLU A 231 -7.62 -9.95 -16.73
CA GLU A 231 -6.44 -10.81 -16.63
C GLU A 231 -5.32 -10.19 -15.75
N PRO A 232 -4.90 -8.93 -15.95
CA PRO A 232 -3.86 -8.35 -15.12
C PRO A 232 -4.35 -8.10 -13.68
N ALA A 233 -5.60 -7.71 -13.45
CA ALA A 233 -6.16 -7.59 -12.11
C ALA A 233 -6.17 -8.93 -11.34
N LEU A 234 -6.58 -10.03 -12.00
CA LEU A 234 -6.57 -11.38 -11.40
C LEU A 234 -5.15 -11.90 -11.14
N ARG A 235 -4.16 -11.44 -11.92
CA ARG A 235 -2.75 -11.72 -11.67
C ARG A 235 -2.28 -10.98 -10.42
N ASP A 236 -2.55 -9.69 -10.32
CA ASP A 236 -2.12 -8.88 -9.17
C ASP A 236 -2.75 -9.35 -7.85
N LEU A 237 -4.03 -9.72 -7.84
CA LEU A 237 -4.69 -10.30 -6.65
C LEU A 237 -4.03 -11.62 -6.22
N ALA A 238 -3.66 -12.44 -7.19
CA ALA A 238 -3.02 -13.71 -6.93
C ALA A 238 -1.58 -13.60 -6.45
N ASP A 239 -0.87 -12.54 -6.83
CA ASP A 239 0.44 -12.23 -6.24
C ASP A 239 0.32 -11.97 -4.73
N LEU A 240 -0.89 -11.65 -4.24
CA LEU A 240 -1.24 -11.56 -2.82
C LEU A 240 -1.92 -12.83 -2.28
N GLY A 241 -1.92 -13.93 -3.03
CA GLY A 241 -2.57 -15.19 -2.63
C GLY A 241 -4.10 -15.16 -2.63
N ILE A 242 -4.73 -14.10 -3.16
CA ILE A 242 -6.18 -14.00 -3.30
C ILE A 242 -6.59 -14.73 -4.58
N GLU A 243 -7.27 -15.87 -4.43
CA GLU A 243 -7.72 -16.74 -5.52
C GLU A 243 -9.23 -16.96 -5.47
N GLY A 244 -9.80 -17.66 -6.47
CA GLY A 244 -11.23 -17.99 -6.48
C GLY A 244 -12.18 -16.82 -6.78
N VAL A 245 -11.63 -15.71 -7.26
CA VAL A 245 -12.38 -14.47 -7.53
C VAL A 245 -13.34 -14.66 -8.71
N SER A 246 -14.62 -14.30 -8.51
CA SER A 246 -15.60 -14.22 -9.59
C SER A 246 -15.45 -12.90 -10.34
N THR A 247 -15.87 -12.85 -11.60
CA THR A 247 -15.67 -11.66 -12.44
C THR A 247 -16.88 -11.33 -13.28
N ARG A 248 -17.02 -10.06 -13.66
CA ARG A 248 -18.01 -9.66 -14.65
C ARG A 248 -17.53 -8.48 -15.45
N VAL A 249 -17.87 -8.49 -16.73
CA VAL A 249 -17.75 -7.32 -17.60
C VAL A 249 -19.12 -6.63 -17.66
N LEU A 250 -19.16 -5.36 -17.26
CA LEU A 250 -20.33 -4.51 -17.36
C LEU A 250 -20.65 -4.25 -18.83
N ARG A 251 -21.93 -4.35 -19.18
CA ARG A 251 -22.38 -4.00 -20.53
C ARG A 251 -22.48 -2.47 -20.65
N PRO A 252 -22.20 -1.89 -21.83
CA PRO A 252 -22.31 -0.45 -22.03
C PRO A 252 -23.71 0.13 -21.76
N ASP A 253 -24.75 -0.68 -21.90
CA ASP A 253 -26.16 -0.34 -21.69
C ASP A 253 -26.70 -0.75 -20.30
N GLU A 254 -25.84 -1.26 -19.41
CA GLU A 254 -26.26 -1.64 -18.06
C GLU A 254 -26.72 -0.40 -17.28
N PRO A 255 -27.93 -0.41 -16.67
CA PRO A 255 -28.40 0.72 -15.89
C PRO A 255 -27.60 0.86 -14.59
N LEU A 256 -26.96 2.01 -14.39
CA LEU A 256 -26.17 2.33 -13.21
C LEU A 256 -26.79 3.55 -12.49
N GLU A 257 -27.63 3.29 -11.49
CA GLU A 257 -28.45 4.32 -10.85
C GLU A 257 -27.77 4.99 -9.65
N ALA A 258 -26.81 4.32 -9.01
CA ALA A 258 -26.11 4.88 -7.87
C ALA A 258 -25.04 5.88 -8.35
N THR A 259 -25.04 7.07 -7.74
CA THR A 259 -24.12 8.16 -8.06
C THR A 259 -23.87 9.00 -6.82
N TYR A 260 -22.69 9.61 -6.75
CA TYR A 260 -22.37 10.63 -5.77
C TYR A 260 -21.58 11.76 -6.43
N ARG A 261 -21.63 12.95 -5.80
CA ARG A 261 -20.98 14.14 -6.37
C ARG A 261 -19.45 13.99 -6.31
N ARG A 262 -18.79 14.47 -7.34
CA ARG A 262 -17.33 14.66 -7.40
C ARG A 262 -17.02 16.13 -7.66
N THR A 263 -15.94 16.61 -7.07
CA THR A 263 -15.44 17.98 -7.27
C THR A 263 -13.94 18.05 -6.98
N ASP A 264 -13.32 19.20 -7.19
CA ASP A 264 -11.92 19.47 -6.91
C ASP A 264 -11.78 20.52 -5.78
N TRP A 265 -10.55 20.94 -5.47
CA TRP A 265 -10.33 21.95 -4.44
C TRP A 265 -10.83 23.35 -4.84
N ALA A 266 -10.95 23.64 -6.14
CA ALA A 266 -11.56 24.88 -6.60
C ALA A 266 -13.07 24.89 -6.29
N GLY A 267 -13.77 23.80 -6.63
CA GLY A 267 -15.17 23.59 -6.28
C GLY A 267 -15.42 23.53 -4.77
N TYR A 268 -14.46 23.05 -3.97
CA TYR A 268 -14.54 23.15 -2.51
C TYR A 268 -14.71 24.59 -2.01
N ARG A 269 -14.07 25.57 -2.65
CA ARG A 269 -14.16 26.99 -2.28
C ARG A 269 -15.42 27.68 -2.78
N GLU A 270 -16.14 27.09 -3.73
CA GLU A 270 -17.34 27.68 -4.30
C GLU A 270 -18.43 27.82 -3.22
N PRO A 271 -18.88 29.05 -2.89
CA PRO A 271 -19.89 29.27 -1.85
C PRO A 271 -21.21 28.56 -2.15
N ALA A 272 -21.53 28.39 -3.44
CA ALA A 272 -22.73 27.66 -3.87
C ALA A 272 -22.70 26.17 -3.49
N LEU A 273 -21.51 25.60 -3.25
CA LEU A 273 -21.31 24.22 -2.80
C LEU A 273 -21.07 24.14 -1.29
N ALA A 274 -21.12 25.26 -0.56
CA ALA A 274 -21.03 25.28 0.90
C ALA A 274 -22.37 24.84 1.50
N THR A 275 -22.47 23.56 1.88
CA THR A 275 -23.62 23.04 2.60
C THR A 275 -23.53 23.41 4.09
N ALA A 276 -24.68 23.61 4.74
CA ALA A 276 -24.75 24.00 6.15
C ALA A 276 -24.17 22.93 7.11
N ARG A 277 -23.88 21.72 6.63
CA ARG A 277 -23.29 20.59 7.37
C ARG A 277 -22.22 19.86 6.54
N ARG A 278 -21.30 20.62 5.96
CA ARG A 278 -20.10 20.08 5.31
C ARG A 278 -19.16 19.49 6.38
N ILE A 279 -18.76 18.24 6.21
CA ILE A 279 -17.78 17.56 7.06
C ILE A 279 -16.63 17.11 6.18
N VAL A 280 -15.42 17.64 6.43
CA VAL A 280 -14.24 17.23 5.67
C VAL A 280 -13.63 16.00 6.32
N VAL A 281 -13.36 14.97 5.52
CA VAL A 281 -12.74 13.72 5.95
C VAL A 281 -11.44 13.51 5.19
N ASP A 282 -10.33 13.49 5.92
CA ASP A 282 -9.01 13.19 5.39
C ASP A 282 -8.72 11.70 5.56
N VAL A 283 -8.55 10.99 4.44
CA VAL A 283 -8.31 9.54 4.43
C VAL A 283 -6.85 9.16 4.15
N ARG A 284 -5.93 10.13 4.27
CA ARG A 284 -4.48 9.90 4.21
C ARG A 284 -3.99 9.10 5.42
N GLN A 285 -2.76 8.60 5.31
CA GLN A 285 -2.12 7.90 6.43
C GLN A 285 -1.79 8.89 7.56
N ARG A 286 -1.47 8.33 8.74
CA ARG A 286 -1.25 9.11 9.97
C ARG A 286 -0.08 10.07 9.84
N ASP A 287 1.01 9.64 9.23
CA ASP A 287 2.20 10.43 8.96
C ASP A 287 1.90 11.63 8.04
N GLU A 288 1.14 11.41 6.95
CA GLU A 288 0.70 12.48 6.06
C GLU A 288 -0.23 13.49 6.75
N TRP A 289 -1.07 13.02 7.66
CA TRP A 289 -1.94 13.87 8.47
C TRP A 289 -1.14 14.68 9.50
N ASP A 290 -0.18 14.05 10.18
CA ASP A 290 0.72 14.71 11.15
C ASP A 290 1.56 15.79 10.49
N ASP A 291 1.98 15.57 9.25
CA ASP A 291 2.74 16.52 8.47
C ASP A 291 1.92 17.80 8.15
N GLY A 292 0.58 17.73 8.15
CA GLY A 292 -0.31 18.88 8.02
C GLY A 292 -1.65 18.52 7.38
N HIS A 293 -2.74 19.18 7.82
CA HIS A 293 -4.11 18.86 7.39
C HIS A 293 -5.04 20.07 7.47
N LEU A 294 -6.26 19.95 6.92
CA LEU A 294 -7.26 21.01 6.95
C LEU A 294 -7.79 21.27 8.37
N LEU A 295 -8.05 22.53 8.69
CA LEU A 295 -8.64 22.90 9.98
C LEU A 295 -10.03 22.31 10.15
N GLY A 296 -10.26 21.61 11.27
CA GLY A 296 -11.55 21.00 11.60
C GLY A 296 -11.92 19.76 10.78
N ALA A 297 -10.99 19.22 9.97
CA ALA A 297 -11.19 17.94 9.30
C ALA A 297 -11.19 16.76 10.29
N PHE A 298 -11.87 15.68 9.91
CA PHE A 298 -11.82 14.41 10.61
C PHE A 298 -10.79 13.50 9.93
N HIS A 299 -9.87 12.94 10.71
CA HIS A 299 -8.93 11.95 10.20
C HIS A 299 -9.53 10.55 10.29
N LEU A 300 -9.68 9.90 9.13
CA LEU A 300 -10.11 8.51 9.03
C LEU A 300 -9.36 7.83 7.88
N PRO A 301 -8.19 7.23 8.13
CA PRO A 301 -7.42 6.54 7.11
C PRO A 301 -8.27 5.55 6.31
N VAL A 302 -8.02 5.44 5.00
CA VAL A 302 -8.86 4.63 4.08
C VAL A 302 -9.09 3.19 4.55
N GLN A 303 -8.09 2.55 5.19
CA GLN A 303 -8.21 1.19 5.72
C GLN A 303 -9.22 1.04 6.88
N ASP A 304 -9.54 2.13 7.57
CA ASP A 304 -10.43 2.14 8.73
C ASP A 304 -11.87 2.53 8.36
N VAL A 305 -12.08 3.01 7.13
CA VAL A 305 -13.38 3.53 6.67
C VAL A 305 -14.47 2.47 6.80
N GLU A 306 -14.18 1.22 6.43
CA GLU A 306 -15.17 0.14 6.51
C GLU A 306 -15.65 -0.12 7.95
N LEU A 307 -14.75 0.02 8.93
CA LEU A 307 -15.07 -0.28 10.32
C LEU A 307 -15.66 0.91 11.08
N ARG A 308 -15.23 2.13 10.72
CA ARG A 308 -15.47 3.34 11.53
C ARG A 308 -16.18 4.46 10.75
N GLY A 309 -16.49 4.25 9.48
CA GLY A 309 -17.20 5.24 8.65
C GLY A 309 -18.58 5.60 9.19
N ALA A 310 -19.23 4.67 9.88
CA ALA A 310 -20.51 4.91 10.54
C ALA A 310 -20.40 5.91 11.73
N ASP A 311 -19.24 5.99 12.39
CA ASP A 311 -19.00 6.85 13.55
C ASP A 311 -18.82 8.33 13.16
N LEU A 312 -18.66 8.63 11.87
CA LEU A 312 -18.55 10.01 11.40
C LEU A 312 -19.84 10.80 11.69
N PRO A 313 -19.77 12.11 11.94
CA PRO A 313 -20.96 12.91 12.22
C PRO A 313 -21.94 12.97 11.04
N ASP A 314 -23.21 13.23 11.32
CA ASP A 314 -24.24 13.41 10.29
C ASP A 314 -23.99 14.67 9.45
N GLY A 315 -23.99 14.52 8.13
CA GLY A 315 -23.76 15.60 7.19
C GLY A 315 -23.31 15.09 5.83
N GLU A 316 -22.94 16.03 4.96
CA GLU A 316 -22.33 15.73 3.66
C GLU A 316 -20.83 15.56 3.87
N LEU A 317 -20.32 14.35 3.64
CA LEU A 317 -18.93 13.98 3.86
C LEU A 317 -18.09 14.32 2.63
N TRP A 318 -17.20 15.30 2.76
CA TRP A 318 -16.26 15.72 1.73
C TRP A 318 -14.94 15.01 1.94
N VAL A 319 -14.72 13.97 1.14
CA VAL A 319 -13.63 13.02 1.36
C VAL A 319 -12.47 13.35 0.43
N HIS A 320 -11.28 13.55 0.99
CA HIS A 320 -10.07 13.82 0.23
C HIS A 320 -8.90 12.95 0.70
N CYS A 321 -7.88 12.88 -0.16
CA CYS A 321 -6.60 12.30 0.21
C CYS A 321 -5.48 13.12 -0.40
N ARG A 322 -4.35 12.49 -0.76
CA ARG A 322 -3.24 13.16 -1.46
C ARG A 322 -3.52 13.44 -2.94
N SER A 323 -4.19 12.55 -3.65
CA SER A 323 -4.31 12.60 -5.12
C SER A 323 -5.69 12.20 -5.65
N GLY A 324 -6.69 12.08 -4.77
CA GLY A 324 -8.04 11.62 -5.12
C GLY A 324 -8.24 10.10 -5.16
N TYR A 325 -7.19 9.27 -5.34
CA TYR A 325 -7.34 7.81 -5.47
C TYR A 325 -7.94 7.13 -4.22
N ARG A 326 -7.29 7.28 -3.05
CA ARG A 326 -7.83 6.76 -1.77
C ARG A 326 -9.17 7.37 -1.39
N ALA A 327 -9.39 8.63 -1.81
CA ALA A 327 -10.64 9.31 -1.55
C ALA A 327 -11.80 8.71 -2.36
N GLY A 328 -11.55 8.25 -3.59
CA GLY A 328 -12.54 7.53 -4.40
C GLY A 328 -12.94 6.20 -3.76
N ILE A 329 -11.96 5.44 -3.26
CA ILE A 329 -12.21 4.21 -2.47
C ILE A 329 -13.08 4.53 -1.26
N ALA A 330 -12.65 5.47 -0.42
CA ALA A 330 -13.37 5.86 0.79
C ALA A 330 -14.78 6.40 0.51
N ALA A 331 -14.95 7.20 -0.54
CA ALA A 331 -16.25 7.70 -0.97
C ALA A 331 -17.19 6.56 -1.35
N SER A 332 -16.71 5.55 -2.09
CA SER A 332 -17.53 4.39 -2.45
C SER A 332 -17.94 3.55 -1.23
N LEU A 333 -17.04 3.37 -0.25
CA LEU A 333 -17.33 2.65 1.00
C LEU A 333 -18.39 3.40 1.82
N LEU A 334 -18.23 4.71 2.00
CA LEU A 334 -19.17 5.53 2.75
C LEU A 334 -20.52 5.64 2.03
N HIS A 335 -20.54 5.72 0.70
CA HIS A 335 -21.77 5.70 -0.09
C HIS A 335 -22.50 4.36 0.05
N ARG A 336 -21.77 3.24 0.01
CA ARG A 336 -22.31 1.89 0.28
C ARG A 336 -22.97 1.79 1.66
N MET A 337 -22.46 2.51 2.66
CA MET A 337 -23.07 2.62 4.00
C MET A 337 -24.30 3.56 4.05
N GLY A 338 -24.72 4.12 2.91
CA GLY A 338 -25.84 5.07 2.83
C GLY A 338 -25.49 6.49 3.25
N ARG A 339 -24.20 6.85 3.36
CA ARG A 339 -23.77 8.21 3.70
C ARG A 339 -23.84 9.13 2.48
N SER A 340 -24.14 10.40 2.72
CA SER A 340 -24.02 11.44 1.70
C SER A 340 -22.55 11.82 1.55
N VAL A 341 -21.99 11.63 0.36
CA VAL A 341 -20.56 11.84 0.10
C VAL A 341 -20.33 12.78 -1.07
N VAL A 342 -19.24 13.53 -0.99
CA VAL A 342 -18.62 14.29 -2.08
C VAL A 342 -17.17 13.82 -2.18
N HIS A 343 -16.81 13.26 -3.32
CA HIS A 343 -15.44 12.85 -3.61
C HIS A 343 -14.62 14.05 -4.09
N LEU A 344 -13.63 14.47 -3.30
CA LEU A 344 -12.63 15.45 -3.72
C LEU A 344 -11.51 14.74 -4.50
N ASP A 345 -11.51 14.93 -5.82
CA ASP A 345 -10.59 14.29 -6.76
C ASP A 345 -9.58 15.30 -7.31
N ASP A 346 -8.61 15.67 -6.47
CA ASP A 346 -7.56 16.62 -6.82
C ASP A 346 -6.30 16.37 -5.96
N ALA A 347 -5.18 16.97 -6.35
CA ALA A 347 -3.92 16.89 -5.62
C ALA A 347 -3.96 17.74 -4.34
N TRP A 348 -3.44 17.22 -3.23
CA TRP A 348 -3.37 17.91 -1.93
C TRP A 348 -2.55 19.20 -2.02
N GLU A 349 -1.54 19.22 -2.88
CA GLU A 349 -0.69 20.39 -3.14
C GLU A 349 -1.51 21.62 -3.60
N ARG A 350 -2.69 21.42 -4.21
CA ARG A 350 -3.60 22.50 -4.63
C ARG A 350 -4.24 23.25 -3.47
N VAL A 351 -4.29 22.66 -2.27
CA VAL A 351 -4.84 23.28 -1.05
C VAL A 351 -4.05 24.54 -0.70
N GLU A 352 -2.72 24.46 -0.79
CA GLU A 352 -1.81 25.59 -0.54
C GLU A 352 -1.95 26.65 -1.65
N GLU A 353 -1.98 26.23 -2.92
CA GLU A 353 -2.14 27.13 -4.07
C GLU A 353 -3.45 27.94 -4.02
N LEU A 354 -4.50 27.36 -3.44
CA LEU A 354 -5.81 27.98 -3.28
C LEU A 354 -6.00 28.67 -1.92
N SER A 355 -4.94 28.70 -1.10
CA SER A 355 -4.93 29.30 0.25
C SER A 355 -6.09 28.79 1.12
N ILE A 356 -6.33 27.48 1.07
CA ILE A 356 -7.32 26.84 1.94
C ILE A 356 -6.64 26.61 3.31
N PRO A 357 -7.22 27.07 4.43
CA PRO A 357 -6.56 27.05 5.73
C PRO A 357 -6.16 25.65 6.21
N THR A 358 -4.90 25.51 6.65
CA THR A 358 -4.35 24.27 7.21
C THR A 358 -3.75 24.47 8.59
N THR A 359 -3.46 23.37 9.30
CA THR A 359 -2.76 23.39 10.59
C THR A 359 -1.33 23.89 10.50
N ARG A 360 -0.66 23.81 9.33
CA ARG A 360 0.70 24.33 9.14
C ARG A 360 0.78 25.84 9.27
N GLU A 361 -0.21 26.55 8.71
CA GLU A 361 -0.26 28.02 8.72
C GLU A 361 -0.50 28.59 10.12
N LEU A 362 -1.03 27.81 11.05
CA LEU A 362 -1.19 28.22 12.46
C LEU A 362 0.07 27.98 13.30
N ALA A 363 1.00 27.16 12.81
CA ALA A 363 2.25 26.81 13.49
C ALA A 363 3.45 27.67 13.06
N ALA A 364 3.31 28.41 11.96
CA ALA A 364 4.25 29.42 11.46
C ALA A 364 3.86 30.82 11.94
#